data_AF-A0A2N5XC59-F1
#
_entry.id   AF-A0A2N5XC59-F1
#
_cell.length_a   1.000
_cell.length_b   1.000
_cell.length_c   1.000
_cell.angle_alpha   90.00
_cell.angle_beta   90.00
_cell.angle_gamma   90.00
#
_symmetry.space_group_name_H-M   'P 1'
#
loop_
_entity.id
_entity.type
_entity.pdbx_description
1 polymer ?
#
loop_
_entity_poly.entity_id
_entity_poly.type
_entity_poly.pdbx_seq_one_letter_code
_entity_poly.pdbx_strand_id
1 'polypeptide(L)'
;MLDEPRSGRLAAWGNAMFAGLVPPDDAAQKAVGDDTVHRITGLPGEDRPVAVAFGLGRLRALGARGLRVALPAPGHPLGLSG
;
A
#
# COMPACT_ATOMS: atom_id res chain seq x y z
N MET A 1 -16.79 8.05 15.48
CA MET A 1 -15.97 8.11 14.26
C MET A 1 -15.35 6.74 14.10
N LEU A 2 -15.51 6.08 12.95
CA LEU A 2 -14.85 4.79 12.71
C LEU A 2 -13.35 5.06 12.55
N ASP A 3 -12.52 4.28 13.22
CA ASP A 3 -11.07 4.38 13.06
C ASP A 3 -10.69 3.74 11.72
N GLU A 4 -9.95 4.46 10.88
CA GLU A 4 -9.51 3.96 9.58
C GLU A 4 -8.18 3.22 9.75
N PRO A 5 -8.15 1.88 9.68
CA PRO A 5 -6.91 1.15 9.85
C PRO A 5 -5.90 1.53 8.76
N ARG A 6 -4.62 1.63 9.14
CA ARG A 6 -3.51 2.01 8.24
C ARG A 6 -3.49 1.20 6.94
N SER A 7 -3.73 -0.12 7.06
CA SER A 7 -3.82 -1.03 5.92
C SER A 7 -4.99 -0.71 4.99
N GLY A 8 -6.14 -0.30 5.54
CA GLY A 8 -7.31 0.13 4.78
C GLY A 8 -7.02 1.39 3.97
N ARG A 9 -6.42 2.42 4.59
CA ARG A 9 -6.03 3.65 3.88
C ARG A 9 -5.00 3.38 2.79
N LEU A 10 -3.97 2.57 3.08
CA LEU A 10 -2.97 2.19 2.08
C LEU A 10 -3.61 1.49 0.88
N ALA A 11 -4.51 0.53 1.11
CA ALA A 11 -5.19 -0.16 0.04
C ALA A 11 -6.11 0.78 -0.76
N ALA A 12 -6.88 1.64 -0.10
CA ALA A 12 -7.79 2.58 -0.76
C ALA A 12 -7.03 3.57 -1.66
N TRP A 13 -6.06 4.30 -1.11
CA TRP A 13 -5.31 5.32 -1.85
C TRP A 13 -4.34 4.74 -2.86
N GLY A 14 -3.71 3.60 -2.55
CA GLY A 14 -2.89 2.86 -3.53
C GLY A 14 -3.70 2.42 -4.74
N ASN A 15 -4.92 1.90 -4.53
CA ASN A 15 -5.82 1.54 -5.65
C ASN A 15 -6.29 2.77 -6.44
N ALA A 16 -6.55 3.90 -5.78
CA ALA A 16 -6.86 5.14 -6.49
C ALA A 16 -5.71 5.57 -7.43
N MET A 17 -4.46 5.39 -7.02
CA MET A 17 -3.28 5.62 -7.88
C MET A 17 -3.21 4.62 -9.02
N PHE A 18 -3.37 3.32 -8.75
CA PHE A 18 -3.38 2.29 -9.80
C PHE A 18 -4.49 2.50 -10.84
N ALA A 19 -5.63 3.04 -10.43
CA ALA A 19 -6.73 3.43 -11.30
C ALA A 19 -6.51 4.77 -12.04
N GLY A 20 -5.40 5.48 -11.78
CA GLY A 20 -5.08 6.77 -12.39
C GLY A 20 -5.93 7.94 -11.87
N LEU A 21 -6.60 7.79 -10.73
CA LEU A 21 -7.48 8.81 -10.15
C LEU A 21 -6.72 9.89 -9.38
N VAL A 22 -5.52 9.56 -8.88
CA VAL A 22 -4.65 10.47 -8.13
C VAL A 22 -3.17 10.25 -8.46
N PRO A 23 -2.32 11.28 -8.33
CA PRO A 23 -0.87 11.13 -8.42
C PRO A 23 -0.29 10.23 -7.31
N PRO A 24 0.91 9.64 -7.52
CA PRO A 24 1.58 8.81 -6.50
C PRO A 24 1.87 9.50 -5.18
N ASP A 25 2.24 10.79 -5.21
CA ASP A 25 2.56 11.55 -3.99
C ASP A 25 1.29 11.81 -3.15
N ASP A 26 0.18 12.18 -3.79
CA ASP A 26 -1.13 12.34 -3.14
C ASP A 26 -1.58 11.03 -2.50
N ALA A 27 -1.49 9.92 -3.23
CA ALA A 27 -1.83 8.60 -2.70
C ALA A 27 -0.97 8.24 -1.49
N ALA A 28 0.34 8.51 -1.54
CA ALA A 28 1.25 8.25 -0.43
C ALA A 28 0.92 9.12 0.79
N GLN A 29 0.71 10.43 0.60
CA GLN A 29 0.37 11.35 1.67
C GLN A 29 -0.94 10.95 2.36
N LYS A 30 -1.96 10.60 1.57
CA LYS A 30 -3.27 10.20 2.11
C LYS A 30 -3.26 8.81 2.75
N ALA A 31 -2.45 7.87 2.24
CA ALA A 31 -2.24 6.57 2.87
C ALA A 31 -1.58 6.69 4.26
N VAL A 32 -0.56 7.56 4.38
CA VAL A 32 0.12 7.85 5.65
C VAL A 32 -0.79 8.60 6.61
N GLY A 33 -1.54 9.59 6.13
CA GLY A 33 -2.39 10.45 6.97
C GLY A 33 -1.60 11.06 8.13
N ASP A 34 -2.14 10.98 9.34
CA ASP A 34 -1.51 11.53 10.56
C ASP A 34 -0.42 10.63 11.17
N ASP A 35 0.00 9.56 10.48
CA ASP A 35 1.04 8.65 10.96
C ASP A 35 2.45 9.15 10.62
N THR A 36 3.45 8.47 11.17
CA THR A 36 4.86 8.64 10.81
C THR A 36 5.13 8.23 9.36
N VAL A 37 6.21 8.74 8.78
CA VAL A 37 6.62 8.42 7.40
C VAL A 37 6.86 6.92 7.23
N HIS A 38 6.16 6.29 6.28
CA HIS A 38 6.35 4.88 5.96
C HIS A 38 7.39 4.66 4.86
N ARG A 39 8.07 3.51 4.92
CA ARG A 39 9.02 3.05 3.91
C ARG A 39 8.68 1.64 3.47
N ILE A 40 8.82 1.37 2.18
CA ILE A 40 8.64 0.04 1.59
C ILE A 40 10.00 -0.65 1.53
N THR A 41 10.07 -1.88 2.04
CA THR A 41 11.27 -2.73 1.99
C THR A 41 10.99 -3.98 1.15
N GLY A 42 12.04 -4.66 0.70
CA GLY A 42 11.90 -5.91 -0.08
C GLY A 42 11.25 -5.73 -1.46
N LEU A 43 11.28 -4.51 -2.01
CA LEU A 43 10.72 -4.23 -3.33
C LEU A 43 11.67 -4.79 -4.41
N PRO A 44 11.18 -5.58 -5.38
CA PRO A 44 12.04 -6.13 -6.43
C PRO A 44 12.80 -5.04 -7.18
N GLY A 45 14.13 -5.18 -7.24
CA GLY A 45 15.03 -4.22 -7.89
C GLY A 45 15.49 -3.05 -7.01
N GLU A 46 15.13 -3.03 -5.72
CA GLU A 46 15.56 -1.99 -4.78
C GLU A 46 16.23 -2.61 -3.54
N ASP A 47 17.50 -2.25 -3.32
CA ASP A 47 18.29 -2.80 -2.21
C ASP A 47 18.09 -2.05 -0.88
N ARG A 48 17.35 -0.94 -0.89
CA ARG A 48 17.13 -0.09 0.28
C ARG A 48 15.65 0.25 0.47
N PRO A 49 15.22 0.60 1.71
CA PRO A 49 13.88 1.09 1.95
C PRO A 49 13.57 2.33 1.10
N VAL A 50 12.45 2.31 0.36
CA VAL A 50 12.01 3.40 -0.52
C VAL A 50 10.78 4.11 0.03
N ALA A 51 10.52 5.34 -0.44
CA ALA A 51 9.30 6.06 -0.10
C ALA A 51 8.07 5.36 -0.71
N VAL A 52 6.90 5.51 -0.08
CA VAL A 52 5.65 4.88 -0.53
C VAL A 52 5.28 5.30 -1.96
N ALA A 53 5.39 6.58 -2.31
CA ALA A 53 5.09 7.08 -3.65
C ALA A 53 5.92 6.40 -4.74
N PHE A 54 7.24 6.32 -4.52
CA PHE A 54 8.17 5.63 -5.42
C PHE A 54 7.84 4.14 -5.53
N GLY A 55 7.63 3.47 -4.40
CA GLY A 55 7.36 2.04 -4.37
C GLY A 55 6.04 1.67 -5.06
N LEU A 56 4.99 2.48 -4.92
CA LEU A 56 3.73 2.29 -5.66
C LEU A 56 3.95 2.42 -7.18
N GLY A 57 4.74 3.41 -7.62
CA GLY A 57 5.11 3.56 -9.03
C GLY A 57 5.90 2.37 -9.58
N ARG A 58 6.82 1.84 -8.78
CA ARG A 58 7.58 0.61 -9.11
C ARG A 58 6.70 -0.63 -9.19
N LEU A 59 5.79 -0.84 -8.23
CA LEU A 59 4.84 -1.94 -8.28
C LEU A 59 3.98 -1.88 -9.56
N ARG A 60 3.55 -0.68 -9.96
CA ARG A 60 2.84 -0.48 -11.24
C ARG A 60 3.70 -0.89 -12.44
N ALA A 61 4.97 -0.50 -12.45
CA ALA A 61 5.92 -0.89 -13.50
C ALA A 61 6.19 -2.41 -13.53
N LEU A 62 6.13 -3.08 -12.38
CA LEU A 62 6.20 -4.54 -12.25
C LEU A 62 4.88 -5.25 -12.61
N GLY A 63 3.84 -4.52 -13.00
CA GLY A 63 2.57 -5.06 -13.47
C GLY A 63 1.48 -5.19 -12.40
N ALA A 64 1.70 -4.68 -11.18
CA ALA A 64 0.65 -4.63 -10.17
C ALA A 64 -0.50 -3.71 -10.61
N ARG A 65 -1.74 -4.17 -10.42
CA ARG A 65 -2.96 -3.47 -10.82
C ARG A 65 -3.85 -3.05 -9.65
N GLY A 66 -3.50 -3.47 -8.44
CA GLY A 66 -4.25 -3.12 -7.25
C GLY A 66 -3.68 -3.77 -5.99
N LEU A 67 -4.17 -3.32 -4.84
CA LEU A 67 -3.84 -3.80 -3.51
C LEU A 67 -5.07 -4.41 -2.86
N ARG A 68 -4.87 -5.45 -2.06
CA ARG A 68 -5.92 -6.05 -1.22
C ARG A 68 -5.42 -6.12 0.21
N VAL A 69 -6.32 -5.91 1.16
CA VAL A 69 -6.04 -6.16 2.57
C VAL A 69 -6.43 -7.60 2.86
N ALA A 70 -5.45 -8.44 3.21
CA ALA A 70 -5.74 -9.76 3.75
C ALA A 70 -6.10 -9.60 5.23
N LEU A 71 -7.33 -9.96 5.60
CA LEU A 71 -7.79 -9.96 6.98
C LEU A 71 -7.71 -11.40 7.49
N PRO A 72 -6.79 -11.73 8.41
CA PRO A 72 -6.68 -13.09 8.90
C PRO A 72 -7.94 -13.48 9.67
N ALA A 73 -8.55 -14.60 9.28
CA ALA A 73 -9.52 -15.28 10.13
C ALA A 73 -8.79 -15.95 11.31
N PRO A 74 -9.34 -15.91 12.54
CA PRO A 74 -8.77 -16.66 13.66
C PRO A 74 -8.56 -18.14 13.29
N GLY A 75 -7.34 -18.64 13.48
CA GLY A 75 -7.00 -20.05 13.22
C GLY A 75 -6.58 -20.40 11.79
N HIS A 76 -6.44 -19.44 10.87
CA HIS A 76 -5.99 -19.73 9.50
C HIS A 76 -4.46 -19.94 9.43
N PRO A 77 -3.96 -21.17 9.15
CA PRO A 77 -2.54 -21.50 9.28
C PRO A 77 -1.64 -20.80 8.27
N LEU A 78 -2.19 -20.35 7.14
CA LEU A 78 -1.45 -19.62 6.12
C LEU A 78 -1.52 -18.10 6.28
N GLY A 79 -2.41 -17.59 7.16
CA GLY A 79 -2.51 -16.18 7.60
C GLY A 79 -2.73 -15.09 6.54
N LEU A 80 -2.56 -15.37 5.25
CA LEU A 80 -2.40 -14.39 4.17
C LEU A 80 -3.15 -14.74 2.87
N SER A 81 -4.07 -15.71 2.89
CA SER A 81 -5.03 -15.83 1.79
C SER A 81 -6.12 -14.80 2.02
N GLY A 82 -6.02 -13.67 1.32
CA GLY A 82 -7.13 -12.71 1.20
C GLY A 82 -8.27 -13.28 0.37
#